data_AF-A0A3Q4IH78-F1
#
_entry.id   AF-A0A3Q4IH78-F1
#
_cell.length_a   1.000
_cell.length_b   1.000
_cell.length_c   1.000
_cell.angle_alpha   90.00
_cell.angle_beta   90.00
_cell.angle_gamma   90.00
#
_symmetry.space_group_name_H-M   'P 1'
#
loop_
_entity.id
_entity.type
_entity.pdbx_description
1 polymer ?
#
loop_
_entity_poly.entity_id
_entity_poly.type
_entity_poly.pdbx_seq_one_letter_code
_entity_poly.pdbx_strand_id
1 'polypeptide(L)'
;SPADGSVLPLRRRPEGFSIDSGMALIRKGELTIVSGAPRGGYSGQVAFLKADPVAQRNLSVELVLSGPGLASSFGYDLAVVDLNSDG
;
A
#
# COMPACT_ATOMS: atom_id res chain seq x y z
N SER A 1 -0.69 -12.28 25.58
CA SER A 1 0.21 -12.24 24.43
C SER A 1 -0.38 -11.28 23.43
N PRO A 2 0.21 -10.11 23.16
CA PRO A 2 -0.42 -9.14 22.29
C PRO A 2 -0.39 -9.72 20.87
N ALA A 3 -1.58 -9.85 20.30
CA ALA A 3 -1.78 -10.26 18.92
C ALA A 3 -1.09 -9.23 18.01
N ASP A 4 -0.22 -9.77 17.16
CA ASP A 4 0.71 -9.09 16.29
C ASP A 4 -0.01 -8.18 15.30
N GLY A 5 0.27 -6.88 15.38
CA GLY A 5 -0.31 -5.86 14.54
C GLY A 5 0.15 -6.05 13.10
N SER A 6 -0.79 -6.40 12.21
CA SER A 6 -0.71 -6.16 10.76
C SER A 6 0.38 -6.87 9.96
N VAL A 7 0.75 -8.11 10.31
CA VAL A 7 1.31 -9.02 9.30
C VAL A 7 0.14 -9.47 8.42
N LEU A 8 0.02 -8.90 7.22
CA LEU A 8 -0.97 -9.36 6.25
C LEU A 8 -0.49 -10.70 5.68
N PRO A 9 -1.15 -11.84 5.97
CA PRO A 9 -0.94 -13.01 5.16
C PRO A 9 -1.39 -12.68 3.74
N LEU A 10 -0.61 -13.09 2.73
CA LEU A 10 -0.88 -12.92 1.29
C LEU A 10 -2.16 -13.65 0.80
N ARG A 11 -3.25 -13.66 1.58
CA ARG A 11 -4.51 -14.31 1.23
C ARG A 11 -5.73 -13.51 1.71
N ARG A 12 -6.50 -13.07 0.70
CA ARG A 12 -7.95 -12.76 0.69
C ARG A 12 -8.39 -11.28 0.75
N ARG A 13 -7.65 -10.36 0.15
CA ARG A 13 -8.19 -9.07 -0.33
C ARG A 13 -7.53 -8.75 -1.68
N PRO A 14 -8.23 -8.21 -2.69
CA PRO A 14 -7.65 -7.92 -4.00
C PRO A 14 -6.85 -6.61 -3.91
N GLU A 15 -5.81 -6.60 -3.08
CA GLU A 15 -4.76 -5.60 -3.09
C GLU A 15 -3.82 -5.98 -4.24
N GLY A 16 -3.67 -5.11 -5.23
CA GLY A 16 -2.80 -5.33 -6.38
C GLY A 16 -3.52 -5.29 -7.74
N PHE A 17 -4.65 -4.60 -7.83
CA PHE A 17 -5.25 -4.29 -9.13
C PHE A 17 -4.33 -3.39 -9.95
N SER A 18 -3.70 -2.43 -9.29
CA SER A 18 -2.62 -1.58 -9.79
C SER A 18 -1.48 -1.58 -8.76
N ILE A 19 -0.25 -1.46 -9.24
CA ILE A 19 0.95 -1.50 -8.41
C ILE A 19 1.96 -0.51 -8.99
N ASP A 20 2.59 0.26 -8.11
CA ASP A 20 3.78 1.03 -8.41
C ASP A 20 4.69 1.07 -7.16
N SER A 21 5.87 1.66 -7.26
CA SER A 21 6.80 1.78 -6.14
C SER A 21 7.71 2.98 -6.28
N GLY A 22 8.21 3.48 -5.17
CA GLY A 22 9.31 4.46 -5.19
C GLY A 22 10.07 4.52 -3.88
N MET A 23 11.12 5.32 -3.88
CA MET A 23 11.94 5.59 -2.71
C MET A 23 11.38 6.79 -1.93
N ALA A 24 11.58 6.77 -0.62
CA ALA A 24 11.23 7.82 0.34
C ALA A 24 9.80 8.40 0.31
N LEU A 25 8.82 7.63 -0.15
CA LEU A 25 7.41 8.03 -0.09
C LEU A 25 6.93 8.25 1.36
N ILE A 26 7.42 7.43 2.31
CA ILE A 26 7.10 7.56 3.74
C ILE A 26 8.36 7.82 4.58
N ARG A 27 9.48 7.15 4.27
CA ARG A 27 10.74 7.25 5.03
C ARG A 27 11.93 7.36 4.09
N LYS A 28 12.81 8.35 4.34
CA LYS A 28 14.04 8.54 3.55
C LYS A 28 14.86 7.26 3.43
N GLY A 29 15.24 6.94 2.20
CA GLY A 29 16.07 5.77 1.89
C GLY A 29 15.35 4.43 1.93
N GLU A 30 14.04 4.39 2.16
CA GLU A 30 13.24 3.15 2.16
C GLU A 30 12.40 3.04 0.88
N LEU A 31 12.32 1.84 0.32
CA LEU A 31 11.41 1.49 -0.77
C LEU A 31 9.99 1.33 -0.20
N THR A 32 9.03 1.99 -0.81
CA THR A 32 7.61 1.78 -0.54
C THR A 32 6.92 1.23 -1.79
N ILE A 33 6.20 0.12 -1.62
CA ILE A 33 5.32 -0.45 -2.65
C ILE A 33 3.93 0.15 -2.42
N VAL A 34 3.30 0.65 -3.49
CA VAL A 34 1.94 1.19 -3.44
C VAL A 34 1.02 0.25 -4.22
N SER A 35 -0.06 -0.19 -3.60
CA SER A 35 -0.97 -1.21 -4.14
C SER A 35 -2.42 -0.75 -4.10
N GLY A 36 -3.07 -0.75 -5.25
CA GLY A 36 -4.48 -0.37 -5.41
C GLY A 36 -5.43 -1.54 -5.18
N ALA A 37 -6.53 -1.26 -4.49
CA ALA A 37 -7.66 -2.17 -4.27
C ALA A 37 -8.99 -1.44 -4.57
N PRO A 38 -9.39 -1.28 -5.85
CA PRO A 38 -10.54 -0.46 -6.26
C PRO A 38 -11.89 -0.87 -5.67
N ARG A 39 -11.96 -2.11 -5.19
CA ARG A 39 -13.16 -2.70 -4.57
C ARG A 39 -13.01 -2.85 -3.04
N GLY A 40 -11.88 -2.44 -2.48
CA GLY A 40 -11.65 -2.42 -1.04
C GLY A 40 -12.59 -1.42 -0.36
N GLY A 41 -13.17 -1.79 0.78
CA GLY A 41 -14.01 -0.86 1.56
C GLY A 41 -15.21 -0.25 0.83
N TYR A 42 -15.71 -0.87 -0.26
CA TYR A 42 -16.80 -0.40 -1.14
C TYR A 42 -16.54 0.88 -1.95
N SER A 43 -15.57 1.71 -1.53
CA SER A 43 -15.16 2.95 -2.20
C SER A 43 -13.86 2.82 -3.00
N GLY A 44 -13.04 1.82 -2.68
CA GLY A 44 -11.66 1.67 -3.15
C GLY A 44 -10.65 2.00 -2.03
N GLN A 45 -9.45 1.41 -2.10
CA GLN A 45 -8.36 1.65 -1.15
C GLN A 45 -7.00 1.66 -1.88
N VAL A 46 -6.01 2.33 -1.30
CA VAL A 46 -4.60 2.28 -1.70
C VAL A 46 -3.76 1.98 -0.46
N ALA A 47 -2.97 0.91 -0.52
CA ALA A 47 -2.08 0.49 0.57
C ALA A 47 -0.63 0.84 0.24
N PHE A 48 0.10 1.33 1.24
CA PHE A 48 1.54 1.55 1.21
C PHE A 48 2.20 0.44 2.03
N LEU A 49 3.12 -0.26 1.41
CA LEU A 49 3.71 -1.50 1.92
C LEU A 49 5.23 -1.37 1.95
N LYS A 50 5.84 -2.03 2.94
CA LYS A 50 7.30 -2.20 3.01
C LYS A 50 7.67 -3.64 3.33
N ALA A 51 8.93 -3.99 3.11
CA ALA A 51 9.47 -5.26 3.57
C ALA A 51 9.26 -5.40 5.10
N ASP A 52 8.75 -6.54 5.52
CA ASP A 52 8.64 -6.87 6.94
C ASP A 52 10.05 -7.05 7.53
N PRO A 53 10.40 -6.30 8.59
CA PRO A 53 11.75 -6.33 9.16
C PRO A 53 12.08 -7.65 9.86
N VAL A 54 11.09 -8.43 10.27
CA VAL A 54 11.24 -9.70 10.99
C VAL A 54 11.11 -10.87 10.01
N ALA A 55 10.16 -10.81 9.09
CA ALA A 55 9.90 -11.84 8.10
C ALA A 55 10.19 -11.31 6.70
N GLN A 56 11.46 -11.25 6.29
CA GLN A 56 11.94 -10.61 5.04
C GLN A 56 11.25 -11.03 3.72
N ARG A 57 10.44 -12.10 3.72
CA ARG A 57 9.62 -12.52 2.57
C ARG A 57 8.18 -11.99 2.59
N ASN A 58 7.82 -11.22 3.60
CA ASN A 58 6.49 -10.65 3.80
C ASN A 58 6.54 -9.13 3.59
N LEU A 59 5.36 -8.58 3.33
CA LEU A 59 5.13 -7.15 3.33
C LEU A 59 4.31 -6.77 4.56
N SER A 60 4.68 -5.65 5.18
CA SER A 60 3.91 -5.00 6.24
C SER A 60 3.23 -3.74 5.69
N VAL A 61 2.02 -3.45 6.15
CA VAL A 61 1.30 -2.22 5.79
C VAL A 61 1.81 -1.06 6.64
N GLU A 62 2.20 0.02 5.97
CA GLU A 62 2.54 1.28 6.61
C GLU A 62 1.36 2.25 6.66
N LEU A 63 0.55 2.30 5.60
CA LEU A 63 -0.57 3.23 5.48
C LEU A 63 -1.65 2.66 4.54
N VAL A 64 -2.91 2.98 4.81
CA VAL A 64 -4.02 2.74 3.89
C VAL A 64 -4.81 4.03 3.70
N LEU A 65 -4.99 4.43 2.44
CA LEU A 65 -5.87 5.51 2.03
C LEU A 65 -7.19 4.93 1.52
N SER A 66 -8.32 5.44 2.00
CA SER A 66 -9.66 5.01 1.58
C SER A 66 -10.27 6.00 0.59
N GLY A 67 -10.98 5.47 -0.41
CA GLY A 67 -11.67 6.27 -1.42
C GLY A 67 -12.74 7.18 -0.80
N PRO A 68 -12.88 8.42 -1.29
CA PRO A 68 -13.74 9.43 -0.68
C PRO A 68 -15.25 9.18 -0.88
N GLY A 69 -15.65 8.26 -1.75
CA GLY A 69 -17.05 8.00 -2.06
C GLY A 69 -17.32 6.58 -2.58
N LEU A 70 -18.56 6.13 -2.40
CA LEU A 70 -19.02 4.82 -2.84
C LEU A 70 -18.77 4.61 -4.33
N ALA A 71 -18.28 3.43 -4.69
CA ALA A 71 -18.01 3.02 -6.07
C ALA A 71 -17.04 3.94 -6.85
N SER A 72 -16.25 4.79 -6.17
CA SER A 72 -15.30 5.69 -6.83
C SER A 72 -14.17 4.96 -7.57
N SER A 73 -13.96 3.67 -7.28
CA SER A 73 -12.85 2.87 -7.80
C SER A 73 -11.48 3.46 -7.42
N PHE A 74 -11.38 4.10 -6.26
CA PHE A 74 -10.13 4.66 -5.78
C PHE A 74 -9.02 3.60 -5.71
N GLY A 75 -7.87 3.90 -6.31
CA GLY A 75 -6.78 2.94 -6.51
C GLY A 75 -6.91 2.07 -7.77
N TYR A 76 -7.73 2.45 -8.76
CA TYR A 76 -7.82 1.73 -10.05
C TYR A 76 -6.52 1.82 -10.86
N ASP A 77 -5.88 2.98 -10.86
CA ASP A 77 -4.59 3.18 -11.50
C ASP A 77 -3.68 3.96 -10.54
N LEU A 78 -2.37 3.77 -10.66
CA LEU A 78 -1.38 4.36 -9.78
C LEU A 78 -0.18 4.84 -10.59
N ALA A 79 0.36 5.99 -10.17
CA ALA A 79 1.66 6.48 -10.61
C ALA A 79 2.36 7.14 -9.42
N VAL A 80 3.63 6.79 -9.21
CA VAL A 80 4.52 7.38 -8.23
C VAL A 80 5.49 8.29 -8.97
N VAL A 81 5.58 9.54 -8.53
CA VAL A 81 6.44 10.55 -9.15
C VAL A 81 7.14 11.37 -8.07
N ASP A 82 8.46 11.43 -8.16
CA ASP A 82 9.28 12.37 -7.40
C ASP A 82 9.32 13.71 -8.16
N LEU A 83 8.51 14.67 -7.70
CA LEU A 83 8.32 15.96 -8.38
C LEU A 83 9.43 16.97 -8.06
N ASN A 84 10.08 16.85 -6.91
CA ASN A 84 11.07 17.79 -6.39
C ASN A 84 12.49 17.21 -6.33
N SER A 85 12.69 15.99 -6.81
CA SER A 85 13.99 15.31 -6.88
C SER A 85 14.66 15.14 -5.51
N ASP A 86 13.88 14.99 -4.44
CA ASP A 86 14.42 14.70 -3.10
C ASP A 86 14.47 13.21 -2.75
N GLY A 87 14.04 12.37 -3.71
CA GLY A 87 14.05 10.92 -3.65
C GLY A 87 13.10 10.36 -2.63
#